data_AF-A0AA42MWK7-F1
#
_entry.id   AF-A0AA42MWK7-F1
#
_cell.length_a   1.000
_cell.length_b   1.000
_cell.length_c   1.000
_cell.angle_alpha   90.00
_cell.angle_beta   90.00
_cell.angle_gamma   90.00
#
_symmetry.space_group_name_H-M   'P 1'
#
loop_
_entity.id
_entity.type
_entity.pdbx_description
1 polymer ?
#
loop_
_entity_poly.entity_id
_entity_poly.type
_entity_poly.pdbx_seq_one_letter_code
_entity_poly.pdbx_strand_id
1 'polypeptide(L)'
;MANHIWGVEHEDDVEAISSTFVQPFISYTYPNSTTVALNTETTYDWNAEEATVPVNLTVTKVIRLNGQAISVGGGARYWVDDTDGSPKGWGARLVASFVFLK
;
A
#
# COMPACT_ATOMS: atom_id res chain seq x y z
N MET A 1 -5.65 -2.11 -9.14
CA MET A 1 -6.51 -3.30 -8.91
C MET A 1 -7.71 -2.88 -8.08
N ALA A 2 -8.81 -3.63 -8.12
CA ALA A 2 -9.99 -3.33 -7.32
C ALA A 2 -10.72 -4.62 -6.95
N ASN A 3 -11.33 -4.66 -5.77
CA ASN A 3 -12.26 -5.70 -5.38
C ASN A 3 -13.39 -5.11 -4.54
N HIS A 4 -14.53 -5.78 -4.59
CA HIS A 4 -15.68 -5.47 -3.77
C HIS A 4 -16.15 -6.79 -3.14
N ILE A 5 -16.35 -6.79 -1.82
CA ILE A 5 -16.81 -7.94 -1.06
C ILE A 5 -18.15 -7.61 -0.42
N TRP A 6 -19.05 -8.60 -0.41
CA TRP A 6 -20.34 -8.51 0.26
C TRP A 6 -20.65 -9.83 0.96
N GLY A 7 -21.37 -9.76 2.09
CA GLY A 7 -21.89 -10.89 2.83
C GLY A 7 -23.41 -10.79 2.98
N VAL A 8 -24.06 -11.90 3.29
CA VAL A 8 -25.47 -11.94 3.68
C VAL A 8 -25.52 -12.41 5.14
N GLU A 9 -26.37 -11.78 5.93
CA GLU A 9 -26.63 -12.16 7.32
C GLU A 9 -27.10 -13.61 7.42
N HIS A 10 -26.56 -14.33 8.41
CA HIS A 10 -27.11 -15.58 8.88
C HIS A 10 -27.24 -15.51 10.40
N GLU A 11 -28.35 -16.07 10.92
CA GLU A 11 -28.80 -16.08 12.33
C GLU A 11 -27.68 -15.73 13.33
N ASP A 12 -27.73 -14.49 13.85
CA ASP A 12 -27.08 -13.93 15.06
C ASP A 12 -26.63 -12.45 14.84
N ASP A 13 -27.53 -11.52 14.48
CA ASP A 13 -27.35 -10.04 14.58
C ASP A 13 -26.01 -9.42 14.07
N VAL A 14 -25.24 -10.08 13.19
CA VAL A 14 -24.00 -9.51 12.62
C VAL A 14 -24.31 -8.80 11.31
N GLU A 15 -24.19 -7.46 11.29
CA GLU A 15 -24.40 -6.65 10.08
C GLU A 15 -23.69 -7.24 8.84
N ALA A 16 -24.47 -7.44 7.78
CA ALA A 16 -23.99 -7.97 6.49
C ALA A 16 -22.83 -7.13 5.92
N ILE A 17 -21.63 -7.71 5.76
CA ILE A 17 -20.43 -6.98 5.28
C ILE A 17 -20.65 -6.38 3.88
N SER A 18 -20.24 -5.14 3.67
CA SER A 18 -20.15 -4.53 2.33
C SER A 18 -18.94 -3.58 2.25
N SER A 19 -17.91 -3.96 1.49
CA SER A 19 -16.66 -3.17 1.42
C SER A 19 -16.04 -3.16 0.03
N THR A 20 -15.60 -1.97 -0.39
CA THR A 20 -14.86 -1.76 -1.64
C THR A 20 -13.40 -1.45 -1.35
N PHE A 21 -12.49 -2.13 -2.04
CA PHE A 21 -11.05 -1.84 -2.04
C PHE A 21 -10.56 -1.47 -3.43
N VAL A 22 -9.77 -0.39 -3.53
CA VAL A 22 -9.14 0.06 -4.78
C VAL A 22 -7.70 0.45 -4.54
N GLN A 23 -6.81 -0.06 -5.39
CA GLN A 23 -5.38 0.26 -5.36
C GLN A 23 -4.88 0.70 -6.75
N PRO A 24 -4.97 2.00 -7.09
CA PRO A 24 -4.26 2.57 -8.21
C PRO A 24 -2.78 2.76 -7.87
N PHE A 25 -1.92 2.65 -8.88
CA PHE A 25 -0.49 2.85 -8.74
C PHE A 25 0.10 3.45 -10.01
N ILE A 26 1.20 4.17 -9.83
CA ILE A 26 2.12 4.57 -10.89
C ILE A 26 3.54 4.29 -10.43
N SER A 27 4.38 3.82 -11.35
CA SER A 27 5.78 3.55 -11.07
C SER A 27 6.61 3.92 -12.28
N TYR A 28 7.75 4.57 -12.03
CA TYR A 28 8.71 4.94 -13.06
C TYR A 28 10.12 4.54 -12.63
N THR A 29 10.83 3.83 -13.51
CA THR A 29 12.21 3.42 -13.29
C THR A 29 13.13 4.15 -14.24
N TYR A 30 14.04 4.93 -13.68
CA TYR A 30 15.06 5.65 -14.43
C TYR A 30 16.17 4.69 -14.91
N PRO A 31 16.91 5.02 -15.99
CA PRO A 31 18.01 4.20 -16.50
C PRO A 31 19.12 3.91 -15.48
N ASN A 32 19.27 4.75 -14.45
CA ASN A 32 20.24 4.58 -13.36
C ASN A 32 19.76 3.61 -12.26
N SER A 33 18.75 2.79 -12.55
CA SER A 33 18.15 1.79 -11.66
C SER A 33 17.53 2.37 -10.38
N THR A 34 17.14 3.64 -10.39
CA THR A 34 16.27 4.23 -9.37
C THR A 34 14.81 4.10 -9.81
N THR A 35 13.95 3.63 -8.92
CA THR A 35 12.51 3.51 -9.13
C THR A 35 11.78 4.43 -8.16
N VAL A 36 10.83 5.21 -8.67
CA VAL A 36 9.89 6.00 -7.87
C VAL A 36 8.49 5.46 -8.10
N ALA A 37 7.77 5.17 -7.02
CA ALA A 37 6.43 4.63 -7.07
C ALA A 37 5.48 5.42 -6.16
N LEU A 38 4.26 5.64 -6.63
CA LEU A 38 3.16 6.23 -5.89
C LEU A 38 1.96 5.28 -5.99
N ASN A 39 1.39 4.89 -4.85
CA ASN A 39 0.16 4.10 -4.82
C ASN A 39 -0.74 4.52 -3.67
N THR A 40 -2.05 4.32 -3.82
CA THR A 40 -3.02 4.45 -2.73
C THR A 40 -3.72 3.11 -2.51
N GLU A 41 -4.10 2.81 -1.27
CA GLU A 41 -4.80 1.56 -0.90
C GLU A 41 -6.13 1.90 -0.22
N THR A 42 -7.08 2.40 -1.01
CA THR A 42 -8.36 2.90 -0.50
C THR A 42 -9.29 1.76 -0.15
N THR A 43 -9.80 1.75 1.07
CA THR A 43 -10.88 0.86 1.53
C THR A 43 -12.08 1.73 1.95
N TYR A 44 -13.28 1.36 1.50
CA TYR A 44 -14.53 2.01 1.88
C TYR A 44 -15.52 0.96 2.40
N ASP A 45 -15.99 1.13 3.63
CA ASP A 45 -17.03 0.31 4.25
C ASP A 45 -18.39 0.99 4.04
N TRP A 46 -19.29 0.31 3.33
CA TRP A 46 -20.60 0.88 2.99
C TRP A 46 -21.60 0.83 4.14
N ASN A 47 -21.36 0.02 5.18
CA ASN A 47 -22.23 -0.07 6.34
C ASN A 47 -21.88 1.01 7.37
N ALA A 48 -20.60 1.18 7.64
CA ALA A 48 -20.10 2.19 8.57
C ALA A 48 -19.99 3.58 7.93
N GLU A 49 -20.12 3.68 6.60
CA GLU A 49 -19.85 4.88 5.80
C GLU A 49 -18.43 5.45 6.00
N GLU A 50 -17.48 4.59 6.36
CA GLU A 50 -16.11 4.93 6.73
C GLU A 50 -15.11 4.60 5.61
N ALA A 51 -14.09 5.45 5.46
CA ALA A 51 -13.02 5.27 4.49
C ALA A 51 -11.64 5.22 5.15
N THR A 52 -10.70 4.49 4.54
CA THR A 52 -9.27 4.58 4.86
C THR A 52 -8.50 4.76 3.57
N VAL A 53 -7.73 5.84 3.47
CA VAL A 53 -7.04 6.27 2.23
C VAL A 53 -5.56 6.57 2.50
N PRO A 54 -4.71 5.54 2.62
CA PRO A 54 -3.27 5.71 2.71
C PRO A 54 -2.64 5.91 1.33
N VAL A 55 -1.89 7.00 1.18
CA VAL A 55 -1.06 7.29 0.00
C VAL A 55 0.40 6.96 0.33
N ASN A 56 1.06 6.22 -0.54
CA ASN A 56 2.41 5.70 -0.37
C ASN A 56 3.32 6.27 -1.45
N LEU A 57 4.37 6.98 -1.06
CA LEU A 57 5.47 7.35 -1.94
C LEU A 57 6.68 6.49 -1.58
N THR A 58 7.23 5.76 -2.55
CA THR A 58 8.41 4.93 -2.35
C THR A 58 9.48 5.24 -3.37
N VAL A 59 10.73 5.31 -2.92
CA VAL A 59 11.91 5.43 -3.78
C VAL A 59 12.86 4.27 -3.46
N THR A 60 13.22 3.51 -4.48
CA THR A 60 14.21 2.43 -4.38
C THR A 60 15.31 2.61 -5.41
N LYS A 61 16.48 2.04 -5.14
CA LYS A 61 17.62 2.02 -6.05
C LYS A 61 18.32 0.68 -5.95
N VAL A 62 18.58 0.07 -7.10
CA VAL A 62 19.47 -1.09 -7.17
C VAL A 62 20.92 -0.61 -7.24
N ILE A 63 21.74 -1.08 -6.31
CA ILE A 63 23.18 -0.86 -6.27
C ILE A 63 23.90 -2.20 -6.39
N ARG A 64 25.14 -2.19 -6.88
CA ARG A 64 26.03 -3.35 -6.87
C ARG A 64 27.16 -3.09 -5.89
N LEU A 65 27.28 -3.92 -4.86
CA LEU A 65 28.36 -3.89 -3.89
C LEU A 65 29.12 -5.20 -3.96
N ASN A 66 30.40 -5.17 -4.33
CA ASN A 66 31.24 -6.37 -4.49
C ASN A 66 30.61 -7.47 -5.38
N GLY A 67 29.93 -7.06 -6.46
CA GLY A 67 29.24 -7.99 -7.36
C GLY A 67 27.84 -8.41 -6.92
N GLN A 68 27.47 -8.23 -5.64
CA GLN A 68 26.13 -8.50 -5.13
C GLN A 68 25.17 -7.34 -5.46
N ALA A 69 24.05 -7.64 -6.12
CA ALA A 69 22.99 -6.67 -6.36
C ALA A 69 22.12 -6.53 -5.10
N ILE A 70 21.89 -5.28 -4.67
CA ILE A 70 21.10 -4.93 -3.49
C ILE A 70 20.13 -3.82 -3.90
N SER A 71 18.83 -4.03 -3.69
CA SER A 71 17.84 -2.97 -3.79
C SER A 71 17.70 -2.31 -2.43
N VAL A 72 17.97 -1.01 -2.35
CA VAL A 72 17.82 -0.21 -1.13
C VAL A 72 16.81 0.89 -1.37
N GLY A 73 16.09 1.32 -0.34
CA GLY A 73 15.15 2.41 -0.51
C GLY A 73 14.42 2.78 0.75
N GLY A 74 13.50 3.71 0.58
CA GLY A 74 12.60 4.15 1.61
C GLY A 74 11.32 4.72 1.03
N GLY A 75 10.36 4.95 1.90
CA GLY A 75 9.10 5.53 1.53
C GLY A 75 8.44 6.28 2.67
N ALA A 76 7.55 7.18 2.30
CA ALA A 76 6.65 7.85 3.19
C ALA A 76 5.22 7.40 2.89
N ARG A 77 4.42 7.29 3.94
CA ARG A 77 2.99 7.01 3.86
C ARG A 77 2.25 8.16 4.54
N TYR A 78 1.15 8.59 3.96
CA TYR A 78 0.24 9.54 4.58
C TYR A 78 -1.19 9.02 4.51
N TRP A 79 -1.91 9.04 5.62
CA TRP A 79 -3.34 8.71 5.65
C TRP A 79 -4.14 9.99 5.40
N VAL A 80 -4.76 10.06 4.22
CA VAL A 80 -5.61 11.19 3.78
C VAL A 80 -6.98 11.12 4.45
N ASP A 81 -7.49 9.90 4.60
CA ASP A 81 -8.70 9.59 5.33
C ASP A 81 -8.44 8.39 6.23
N ASP A 82 -9.01 8.42 7.43
CA ASP A 82 -8.79 7.44 8.48
C ASP A 82 -10.05 7.22 9.30
N THR A 83 -10.09 6.06 9.94
CA THR A 83 -11.11 5.64 10.90
C THR A 83 -10.52 5.66 12.30
N ASP A 84 -11.36 5.57 13.34
CA ASP A 84 -10.88 5.54 14.72
C ASP A 84 -9.95 4.35 15.03
N GLY A 85 -10.06 3.27 14.27
CA GLY A 85 -9.22 2.08 14.39
C GLY A 85 -7.95 2.07 13.52
N SER A 86 -7.76 3.05 12.62
CA SER A 86 -6.64 3.03 11.66
C SER A 86 -5.54 4.05 12.00
N PRO A 87 -4.30 3.83 11.51
CA PRO A 87 -3.21 4.77 11.77
C PRO A 87 -3.48 6.12 11.11
N LYS A 88 -3.09 7.20 11.77
CA LYS A 88 -3.33 8.58 11.31
C LYS A 88 -2.01 9.30 10.99
N GLY A 89 -2.06 10.31 10.11
CA GLY A 89 -0.92 11.18 9.82
C GLY A 89 0.14 10.53 8.94
N TRP A 90 1.41 10.51 9.39
CA TRP A 90 2.55 10.08 8.58
C TRP A 90 3.18 8.77 9.06
N GLY A 91 3.64 7.96 8.11
CA GLY A 91 4.46 6.77 8.33
C GLY A 91 5.72 6.81 7.47
N ALA A 92 6.75 6.09 7.89
CA ALA A 92 8.00 5.96 7.15
C ALA A 92 8.41 4.49 7.06
N ARG A 93 9.08 4.13 5.96
CA ARG A 93 9.60 2.78 5.73
C ARG A 93 11.02 2.87 5.16
N LEU A 94 11.90 2.01 5.63
CA LEU A 94 13.18 1.72 5.00
C LEU A 94 13.19 0.25 4.55
N VAL A 95 13.83 -0.04 3.43
CA VAL A 95 13.91 -1.40 2.88
C VAL A 95 15.27 -1.66 2.26
N ALA A 96 15.77 -2.87 2.47
CA ALA A 96 16.94 -3.41 1.79
C ALA A 96 16.67 -4.88 1.41
N SER A 97 16.82 -5.20 0.13
CA SER A 97 16.58 -6.54 -0.41
C SER A 97 17.79 -7.00 -1.23
N PHE A 98 18.33 -8.16 -0.86
CA PHE A 98 19.41 -8.80 -1.60
C PHE A 98 18.84 -9.56 -2.80
N VAL A 99 19.41 -9.33 -3.98
CA VAL A 99 18.98 -9.97 -5.23
C VAL A 99 19.99 -11.05 -5.60
N PHE A 100 19.61 -12.31 -5.44
CA PHE A 100 20.44 -13.46 -5.80
C PHE A 100 20.09 -13.90 -7.22
N LEU A 101 21.11 -14.02 -8.08
CA LEU A 101 20.95 -14.64 -9.40
C LEU A 101 20.82 -16.16 -9.20
N LYS A 102 20.01 -16.79 -10.05
CA LYS A 102 19.82 -18.25 -10.08
C LYS A 102 20.97 -18.93 -10.83
#